data_AF-C6VUW6-F1
#
_entry.id   AF-C6VUW6-F1
#
_cell.length_a   1.000
_cell.length_b   1.000
_cell.length_c   1.000
_cell.angle_alpha   90.00
_cell.angle_beta   90.00
_cell.angle_gamma   90.00
#
_symmetry.space_group_name_H-M   'P 1'
#
loop_
_entity.id
_entity.type
_entity.pdbx_description
1 polymer ?
#
loop_
_entity_poly.entity_id
_entity_poly.type
_entity_poly.pdbx_seq_one_letter_code
_entity_poly.pdbx_strand_id
1 'polypeptide(L)'
;MQKLYISLLLVFLCAAGVKAQYITIWKTDNPGSSTDHQILIPATGTNYSITWQEVGNLANSGAETASGYHTLTFPNPGIYEVSISPGSGTFTKIQFDSQNDNAKLLEIKQWGDIQWENMDRAYSRCTNMRITASDIPNLQNVTSTYGMFSYCSSITTIPGINSWDVSSVTEMDGMFGFTSWNEPINNWDVSNVIYMGGMFHGSQFNQPIGNWDVSKVTDMSSMFAEAKDFNQPLNTWDVSSVTNMYSMFNAATSFNQPLDNWNVSQVTNTIQMFERASAFNGTIGSWNTGNVWEMSRMFKEATSFNQSLDNWDVGQVTDMAEMFYGASAFNGAIGSWNVGNVQIMHAMFGDASSFNQPINNWDVSQVEDMSLMFSNATAFNQPLSNWSLANSPNMFETLAFTGIDCVNMSLTLEGWAANPNTSDNILMGAQGVDYGTSAAQALETLQNAKGWMIEIGEEVECAALEVSLISFDAKSSNGIIRLEWSTASETDNDYFEVERLDRSRKWVPIGRVKGAGTATSVQKYLLDDLDPMDGTAYYRLKIVDFNGKTDYSSIQAITLKTGSVIHIFPNPTSDFITISGKDNGYLRIFNTSGKQMAQVKKTSETILIPVNELPIGIYMIKSDSGWFSKFVKE
;
A
#
# COMPACT_ATOMS: atom_id res chain seq x y z
N MET A 1 65.03 34.96 -1.44
CA MET A 1 63.59 34.61 -1.47
C MET A 1 63.18 34.15 -0.08
N GLN A 2 62.51 35.04 0.66
CA GLN A 2 61.88 34.78 1.95
C GLN A 2 60.68 33.85 1.78
N LYS A 3 60.53 32.85 2.65
CA LYS A 3 59.22 32.37 3.08
C LYS A 3 59.27 32.22 4.60
N LEU A 4 58.69 33.22 5.25
CA LEU A 4 58.48 33.31 6.68
C LEU A 4 57.27 32.42 7.01
N TYR A 5 57.48 31.37 7.82
CA TYR A 5 56.38 30.63 8.42
C TYR A 5 55.83 31.46 9.58
N ILE A 6 54.66 32.07 9.40
CA ILE A 6 53.89 32.64 10.50
C ILE A 6 52.97 31.54 11.02
N SER A 7 53.39 30.91 12.12
CA SER A 7 52.50 30.12 12.96
C SER A 7 51.54 31.08 13.67
N LEU A 8 50.29 31.13 13.23
CA LEU A 8 49.23 31.85 13.92
C LEU A 8 48.82 31.02 15.14
N LEU A 9 49.56 31.19 16.24
CA LEU A 9 49.16 30.70 17.56
C LEU A 9 48.04 31.63 18.04
N LEU A 10 46.77 31.27 17.78
CA LEU A 10 45.64 31.92 18.44
C LEU A 10 45.70 31.57 19.92
N VAL A 11 46.25 32.49 20.70
CA VAL A 11 46.11 32.49 22.15
C VAL A 11 44.63 32.73 22.44
N PHE A 12 43.90 31.66 22.73
CA PHE A 12 42.63 31.75 23.45
C PHE A 12 42.94 32.36 24.82
N LEU A 13 42.79 33.68 24.94
CA LEU A 13 42.61 34.28 26.25
C LEU A 13 41.25 33.77 26.76
N CYS A 14 41.34 32.82 27.67
CA CYS A 14 40.24 32.34 28.50
C CYS A 14 39.66 33.53 29.28
N ALA A 15 38.65 34.20 28.71
CA ALA A 15 37.72 35.00 29.47
C ALA A 15 36.89 34.03 30.32
N ALA A 16 36.89 34.22 31.64
CA ALA A 16 36.09 33.44 32.56
C ALA A 16 34.60 33.50 32.14
N GLY A 17 34.04 32.32 31.87
CA GLY A 17 32.65 31.96 31.57
C GLY A 17 31.59 33.06 31.57
N VAL A 18 31.30 33.62 30.40
CA VAL A 18 29.95 34.11 30.11
C VAL A 18 29.17 32.89 29.60
N LYS A 19 28.18 32.43 30.37
CA LYS A 19 27.21 31.44 29.87
C LYS A 19 26.58 31.97 28.59
N ALA A 20 26.59 31.20 27.51
CA ALA A 20 26.13 31.67 26.21
C ALA A 20 24.63 31.99 26.28
N GLN A 21 24.25 33.24 26.01
CA GLN A 21 22.88 33.73 26.19
C GLN A 21 21.98 33.27 25.03
N TYR A 22 20.67 33.13 25.28
CA TYR A 22 19.66 32.97 24.23
C TYR A 22 19.35 34.36 23.64
N ILE A 23 19.59 34.55 22.34
CA ILE A 23 19.52 35.88 21.69
C ILE A 23 18.49 35.86 20.58
N THR A 24 17.57 36.82 20.63
CA THR A 24 16.46 36.98 19.68
C THR A 24 16.33 38.42 19.19
N ILE A 25 15.75 38.60 18.00
CA ILE A 25 15.35 39.92 17.49
C ILE A 25 13.83 40.01 17.44
N TRP A 26 13.30 41.10 17.96
CA TRP A 26 11.86 41.38 18.01
C TRP A 26 11.53 42.70 17.34
N LYS A 27 10.33 42.79 16.76
CA LYS A 27 9.74 44.04 16.28
C LYS A 27 8.45 44.31 17.05
N THR A 28 8.47 45.31 17.92
CA THR A 28 7.47 45.50 18.98
C THR A 28 6.10 45.96 18.46
N ASP A 29 6.06 46.58 17.28
CA ASP A 29 4.87 47.12 16.60
C ASP A 29 4.28 46.16 15.56
N ASN A 30 4.77 44.92 15.46
CA ASN A 30 4.07 43.87 14.74
C ASN A 30 2.81 43.42 15.51
N PRO A 31 1.81 42.83 14.85
CA PRO A 31 0.61 42.34 15.53
C PRO A 31 0.94 41.37 16.68
N GLY A 32 0.24 41.53 17.81
CA GLY A 32 0.41 40.73 19.01
C GLY A 32 -0.53 41.19 20.12
N SER A 33 -0.45 40.59 21.29
CA SER A 33 -1.29 40.95 22.45
C SER A 33 -0.74 42.10 23.28
N SER A 34 0.57 42.33 23.27
CA SER A 34 1.16 43.47 23.96
C SER A 34 1.12 44.75 23.10
N THR A 35 1.29 45.92 23.72
CA THR A 35 1.28 47.20 23.00
C THR A 35 2.49 47.35 22.05
N ASP A 36 2.46 48.37 21.18
CA ASP A 36 3.48 48.59 20.15
C ASP A 36 4.89 48.86 20.67
N HIS A 37 5.06 49.14 21.96
CA HIS A 37 6.36 49.33 22.61
C HIS A 37 6.65 48.22 23.63
N GLN A 38 6.02 47.06 23.48
CA GLN A 38 6.16 45.92 24.38
C GLN A 38 6.36 44.62 23.58
N ILE A 39 6.94 43.63 24.27
CA ILE A 39 6.82 42.22 23.91
C ILE A 39 6.47 41.40 25.15
N LEU A 40 5.74 40.31 24.94
CA LEU A 40 5.55 39.24 25.89
C LEU A 40 6.59 38.15 25.63
N ILE A 41 7.46 37.91 26.61
CA ILE A 41 8.39 36.79 26.64
C ILE A 41 7.68 35.62 27.33
N PRO A 42 7.24 34.57 26.60
CA PRO A 42 6.40 33.53 27.17
C PRO A 42 7.28 32.41 27.74
N ALA A 43 8.11 32.77 28.72
CA ALA A 43 9.12 31.89 29.30
C ALA A 43 8.65 31.21 30.58
N THR A 44 9.28 30.09 30.92
CA THR A 44 9.25 29.52 32.28
C THR A 44 10.64 29.62 32.90
N GLY A 45 10.68 30.02 34.16
CA GLY A 45 11.92 30.26 34.87
C GLY A 45 11.74 31.15 36.08
N THR A 46 12.80 31.32 36.85
CA THR A 46 12.85 32.18 38.02
C THR A 46 14.10 33.04 37.96
N ASN A 47 14.00 34.31 38.34
CA ASN A 47 15.14 35.25 38.41
C ASN A 47 16.10 35.20 37.19
N TYR A 48 15.54 34.99 36.00
CA TYR A 48 16.33 35.01 34.77
C TYR A 48 16.63 36.44 34.37
N SER A 49 17.80 36.67 33.80
CA SER A 49 18.27 38.00 33.43
C SER A 49 17.96 38.27 31.97
N ILE A 50 17.31 39.41 31.72
CA ILE A 50 17.03 39.92 30.38
C ILE A 50 17.91 41.16 30.18
N THR A 51 18.57 41.24 29.04
CA THR A 51 19.17 42.48 28.53
C THR A 51 18.63 42.74 27.14
N TRP A 52 18.48 44.02 26.77
CA TRP A 52 17.97 44.39 25.47
C TRP A 52 18.67 45.64 24.94
N GLN A 53 18.72 45.75 23.61
CA GLN A 53 19.25 46.92 22.91
C GLN A 53 18.47 47.18 21.62
N GLU A 54 18.25 48.45 21.29
CA GLU A 54 17.61 48.85 20.03
C GLU A 54 18.58 48.63 18.85
N VAL A 55 18.09 47.95 17.81
CA VAL A 55 18.88 47.68 16.60
C VAL A 55 19.12 48.99 15.85
N GLY A 56 20.39 49.38 15.74
CA GLY A 56 20.82 50.64 15.11
C GLY A 56 20.98 51.81 16.08
N ASN A 57 20.65 51.65 17.36
CA ASN A 57 20.81 52.69 18.38
C ASN A 57 21.26 52.09 19.73
N LEU A 58 22.56 51.84 19.87
CA LEU A 58 23.16 51.22 21.06
C LEU A 58 22.96 52.02 22.36
N ALA A 59 22.66 53.32 22.26
CA ALA A 59 22.38 54.15 23.43
C ALA A 59 21.02 53.83 24.06
N ASN A 60 20.10 53.21 23.31
CA ASN A 60 18.82 52.74 23.80
C ASN A 60 18.91 51.26 24.18
N SER A 61 19.28 51.00 25.42
CA SER A 61 19.43 49.65 25.98
C SER A 61 18.96 49.60 27.43
N GLY A 62 18.70 48.39 27.92
CA GLY A 62 18.26 48.17 29.28
C GLY A 62 18.49 46.73 29.75
N ALA A 63 18.26 46.52 31.05
CA ALA A 63 18.38 45.23 31.69
C ALA A 63 17.33 45.11 32.80
N GLU A 64 16.78 43.92 32.96
CA GLU A 64 15.89 43.59 34.07
C GLU A 64 15.96 42.10 34.43
N THR A 65 15.31 41.72 35.52
CA THR A 65 15.19 40.32 35.96
C THR A 65 13.72 39.96 35.99
N ALA A 66 13.39 38.75 35.53
CA ALA A 66 12.02 38.31 35.39
C ALA A 66 11.83 36.86 35.87
N SER A 67 10.58 36.44 35.99
CA SER A 67 10.17 35.08 36.36
C SER A 67 8.86 34.75 35.64
N GLY A 68 8.70 33.50 35.20
CA GLY A 68 7.57 33.09 34.37
C GLY A 68 7.40 33.95 33.11
N TYR A 69 6.15 34.11 32.67
CA TYR A 69 5.80 34.98 31.55
C TYR A 69 6.06 36.44 31.92
N HIS A 70 6.70 37.19 31.03
CA HIS A 70 7.13 38.55 31.35
C HIS A 70 6.87 39.52 30.20
N THR A 71 6.23 40.64 30.50
CA THR A 71 6.03 41.73 29.53
C THR A 71 7.19 42.71 29.63
N LEU A 72 8.08 42.67 28.64
CA LEU A 72 9.20 43.59 28.50
C LEU A 72 8.71 44.89 27.83
N THR A 73 8.99 46.04 28.44
CA THR A 73 8.58 47.36 27.95
C THR A 73 9.78 48.17 27.47
N PHE A 74 9.70 48.68 26.25
CA PHE A 74 10.72 49.50 25.62
C PHE A 74 10.35 50.99 25.62
N PRO A 75 11.33 51.91 25.51
CA PRO A 75 11.04 53.35 25.49
C PRO A 75 10.20 53.81 24.30
N ASN A 76 10.36 53.16 23.14
CA ASN A 76 9.62 53.46 21.91
C ASN A 76 9.31 52.16 21.15
N PRO A 77 8.29 52.15 20.27
CA PRO A 77 8.15 51.10 19.27
C PRO A 77 9.41 50.99 18.40
N GLY A 78 9.85 49.77 18.08
CA GLY A 78 11.06 49.55 17.30
C GLY A 78 11.49 48.09 17.18
N ILE A 79 12.73 47.91 16.72
CA ILE A 79 13.36 46.60 16.58
C ILE A 79 14.41 46.46 17.68
N TYR A 80 14.34 45.38 18.45
CA TYR A 80 15.19 45.16 19.62
C TYR A 80 15.84 43.79 19.58
N GLU A 81 17.13 43.75 19.90
CA GLU A 81 17.83 42.52 20.25
C GLU A 81 17.63 42.26 21.74
N VAL A 82 17.11 41.09 22.07
CA VAL A 82 16.81 40.65 23.43
C VAL A 82 17.66 39.43 23.73
N SER A 83 18.47 39.52 24.78
CA SER A 83 19.35 38.45 25.25
C SER A 83 18.92 38.00 26.64
N ILE A 84 18.65 36.69 26.79
CA ILE A 84 18.16 36.08 28.02
C ILE A 84 19.17 35.05 28.51
N SER A 85 19.42 35.05 29.82
CA SER A 85 20.21 34.02 30.49
C SER A 85 19.53 33.57 31.78
N PRO A 86 19.85 32.38 32.32
CA PRO A 86 19.29 31.92 33.59
C PRO A 86 19.55 32.86 34.78
N GLY A 87 20.50 33.80 34.67
CA GLY A 87 20.80 34.76 35.73
C GLY A 87 21.19 34.05 37.03
N SER A 88 20.55 34.44 38.13
CA SER A 88 20.68 33.79 39.44
C SER A 88 19.67 32.67 39.69
N GLY A 89 18.77 32.40 38.74
CA GLY A 89 17.80 31.32 38.81
C GLY A 89 17.81 30.44 37.56
N THR A 90 16.64 30.29 36.92
CA THR A 90 16.38 29.34 35.85
C THR A 90 15.68 29.99 34.66
N PHE A 91 15.96 29.47 33.47
CA PHE A 91 15.25 29.76 32.23
C PHE A 91 15.27 28.47 31.43
N THR A 92 14.13 27.77 31.34
CA THR A 92 14.11 26.36 30.91
C THR A 92 13.09 26.05 29.83
N LYS A 93 12.19 26.98 29.51
CA LYS A 93 11.16 26.79 28.48
C LYS A 93 10.72 28.12 27.88
N ILE A 94 10.42 28.11 26.59
CA ILE A 94 9.61 29.11 25.88
C ILE A 94 8.40 28.35 25.34
N GLN A 95 7.21 28.93 25.42
CA GLN A 95 6.00 28.34 24.84
C GLN A 95 5.07 29.43 24.33
N PHE A 96 4.82 29.48 23.02
CA PHE A 96 3.82 30.40 22.50
C PHE A 96 2.42 29.78 22.51
N ASP A 97 1.46 30.54 23.03
CA ASP A 97 0.03 30.25 22.92
C ASP A 97 -0.62 31.12 21.84
N SER A 98 -1.89 30.87 21.50
CA SER A 98 -2.61 31.54 20.40
C SER A 98 -2.82 33.05 20.58
N GLN A 99 -2.56 33.58 21.78
CA GLN A 99 -2.75 34.98 22.14
C GLN A 99 -1.42 35.71 22.44
N ASN A 100 -0.27 35.14 22.11
CA ASN A 100 1.03 35.75 22.41
C ASN A 100 1.53 36.64 21.26
N ASP A 101 2.71 37.23 21.45
CA ASP A 101 3.38 38.10 20.50
C ASP A 101 4.16 37.34 19.41
N ASN A 102 3.63 36.21 18.92
CA ASN A 102 4.35 35.28 18.04
C ASN A 102 4.88 35.97 16.77
N ALA A 103 4.10 36.88 16.19
CA ALA A 103 4.47 37.62 14.99
C ALA A 103 5.46 38.77 15.26
N LYS A 104 5.69 39.13 16.53
CA LYS A 104 6.73 40.10 16.92
C LYS A 104 8.12 39.49 16.94
N LEU A 105 8.27 38.18 17.12
CA LEU A 105 9.57 37.49 17.02
C LEU A 105 10.00 37.41 15.55
N LEU A 106 11.16 38.01 15.24
CA LEU A 106 11.72 38.05 13.89
C LEU A 106 12.87 37.07 13.69
N GLU A 107 13.67 36.81 14.72
CA GLU A 107 14.90 36.04 14.55
C GLU A 107 15.34 35.33 15.83
N ILE A 108 15.74 34.07 15.70
CA ILE A 108 16.61 33.39 16.67
C ILE A 108 18.05 33.52 16.17
N LYS A 109 18.83 34.33 16.88
CA LYS A 109 20.21 34.66 16.51
C LYS A 109 21.23 33.79 17.25
N GLN A 110 20.88 33.25 18.42
CA GLN A 110 21.73 32.35 19.19
C GLN A 110 20.87 31.51 20.14
N TRP A 111 21.16 30.21 20.24
CA TRP A 111 20.49 29.30 21.17
C TRP A 111 21.03 29.42 22.60
N GLY A 112 22.34 29.59 22.73
CA GLY A 112 23.02 29.65 24.02
C GLY A 112 23.22 28.28 24.67
N ASP A 113 23.65 28.28 25.94
CA ASP A 113 23.87 27.08 26.75
C ASP A 113 22.68 26.74 27.66
N ILE A 114 21.50 27.23 27.28
CA ILE A 114 20.25 27.03 28.02
C ILE A 114 19.95 25.53 28.15
N GLN A 115 19.71 25.10 29.38
CA GLN A 115 19.29 23.73 29.68
C GLN A 115 17.78 23.64 29.50
N TRP A 116 17.33 23.41 28.26
CA TRP A 116 15.92 23.33 27.93
C TRP A 116 15.29 22.08 28.56
N GLU A 117 14.17 22.24 29.25
CA GLU A 117 13.41 21.12 29.84
C GLU A 117 12.29 20.63 28.91
N ASN A 118 11.79 21.49 28.03
CA ASN A 118 10.68 21.20 27.13
C ASN A 118 10.67 22.22 25.97
N MET A 119 10.35 21.75 24.75
CA MET A 119 10.28 22.59 23.54
C MET A 119 8.88 22.63 22.93
N ASP A 120 7.85 22.26 23.70
CA ASP A 120 6.48 22.22 23.20
C ASP A 120 6.01 23.60 22.81
N ARG A 121 5.62 23.74 21.55
CA ARG A 121 5.13 24.97 20.94
C ARG A 121 6.07 26.17 21.17
N ALA A 122 7.37 25.91 21.33
CA ALA A 122 8.35 26.94 21.67
C ALA A 122 8.42 28.08 20.68
N TYR A 123 8.06 27.85 19.41
CA TYR A 123 7.98 28.86 18.35
C TYR A 123 6.74 28.72 17.49
N SER A 124 5.72 28.00 17.96
CA SER A 124 4.51 27.76 17.18
C SER A 124 3.88 29.07 16.70
N ARG A 125 3.50 29.15 15.42
CA ARG A 125 2.89 30.33 14.78
C ARG A 125 3.75 31.59 14.79
N CYS A 126 5.06 31.48 15.02
CA CYS A 126 6.00 32.58 14.79
C CYS A 126 6.20 32.78 13.27
N THR A 127 5.20 33.36 12.61
CA THR A 127 5.11 33.43 11.13
C THR A 127 6.16 34.32 10.48
N ASN A 128 6.78 35.24 11.23
CA ASN A 128 7.80 36.16 10.73
C ASN A 128 9.23 35.73 11.10
N MET A 129 9.37 34.61 11.81
CA MET A 129 10.64 34.19 12.38
C MET A 129 11.54 33.53 11.32
N ARG A 130 12.81 33.92 11.31
CA ARG A 130 13.92 33.19 10.70
C ARG A 130 14.90 32.69 11.77
N ILE A 131 15.74 31.73 11.42
CA ILE A 131 16.80 31.23 12.31
C ILE A 131 18.15 31.45 11.63
N THR A 132 19.01 32.23 12.29
CA THR A 132 20.37 32.57 11.82
C THR A 132 21.44 32.07 12.79
N ALA A 133 21.02 31.52 13.93
CA ALA A 133 21.88 30.94 14.95
C ALA A 133 22.89 29.96 14.36
N SER A 134 24.17 30.15 14.67
CA SER A 134 25.26 29.28 14.24
C SER A 134 25.61 28.19 15.26
N ASP A 135 25.14 28.34 16.50
CA ASP A 135 25.18 27.32 17.53
C ASP A 135 23.95 26.39 17.44
N ILE A 136 23.94 25.32 18.24
CA ILE A 136 22.83 24.36 18.32
C ILE A 136 22.23 24.39 19.73
N PRO A 137 20.91 24.16 19.90
CA PRO A 137 20.30 24.10 21.21
C PRO A 137 20.77 22.88 21.98
N ASN A 138 20.93 23.01 23.30
CA ASN A 138 21.13 21.86 24.18
C ASN A 138 19.79 21.21 24.53
N LEU A 139 19.49 20.08 23.91
CA LEU A 139 18.23 19.35 24.06
C LEU A 139 18.31 18.12 24.98
N GLN A 140 19.42 17.90 25.70
CA GLN A 140 19.64 16.68 26.47
C GLN A 140 18.56 16.37 27.54
N ASN A 141 17.87 17.39 28.03
CA ASN A 141 16.77 17.23 29.01
C ASN A 141 15.38 17.35 28.36
N VAL A 142 15.31 17.53 27.05
CA VAL A 142 14.05 17.69 26.31
C VAL A 142 13.55 16.31 25.89
N THR A 143 12.35 15.96 26.36
CA THR A 143 11.65 14.73 25.95
C THR A 143 10.56 14.99 24.91
N SER A 144 10.19 16.24 24.69
CA SER A 144 9.10 16.61 23.78
C SER A 144 9.41 17.88 23.01
N THR A 145 9.19 17.81 21.69
CA THR A 145 9.27 18.91 20.73
C THR A 145 7.93 19.18 20.07
N TYR A 146 6.83 18.82 20.75
CA TYR A 146 5.47 18.91 20.23
C TYR A 146 5.17 20.29 19.64
N GLY A 147 4.90 20.36 18.34
CA GLY A 147 4.54 21.58 17.65
C GLY A 147 5.59 22.70 17.70
N MET A 148 6.87 22.39 17.96
CA MET A 148 7.94 23.38 18.18
C MET A 148 7.98 24.47 17.11
N PHE A 149 7.86 24.10 15.83
CA PHE A 149 7.86 25.01 14.67
C PHE A 149 6.55 24.98 13.87
N SER A 150 5.47 24.48 14.46
CA SER A 150 4.19 24.37 13.77
C SER A 150 3.69 25.76 13.31
N TYR A 151 3.28 25.88 12.05
CA TYR A 151 2.86 27.12 11.39
C TYR A 151 3.93 28.23 11.28
N CYS A 152 5.22 27.89 11.35
CA CYS A 152 6.31 28.83 11.07
C CYS A 152 6.54 28.99 9.56
N SER A 153 5.64 29.71 8.88
CA SER A 153 5.63 29.83 7.41
C SER A 153 6.86 30.50 6.78
N SER A 154 7.59 31.35 7.52
CA SER A 154 8.80 32.03 7.04
C SER A 154 10.10 31.25 7.26
N ILE A 155 10.07 30.11 7.97
CA ILE A 155 11.29 29.30 8.15
C ILE A 155 11.55 28.53 6.86
N THR A 156 12.66 28.86 6.20
CA THR A 156 13.20 28.13 5.04
C THR A 156 14.50 27.42 5.35
N THR A 157 15.24 27.87 6.38
CA THR A 157 16.51 27.30 6.81
C THR A 157 16.62 27.30 8.34
N ILE A 158 17.17 26.23 8.90
CA ILE A 158 17.55 26.08 10.30
C ILE A 158 19.01 25.61 10.33
N PRO A 159 19.98 26.54 10.45
CA PRO A 159 21.39 26.17 10.41
C PRO A 159 21.75 25.10 11.44
N GLY A 160 22.49 24.08 11.01
CA GLY A 160 22.98 23.02 11.90
C GLY A 160 21.92 22.02 12.38
N ILE A 161 20.67 22.07 11.89
CA ILE A 161 19.57 21.20 12.36
C ILE A 161 19.89 19.70 12.29
N ASN A 162 20.59 19.24 11.25
CA ASN A 162 20.99 17.84 11.12
C ASN A 162 22.03 17.40 12.19
N SER A 163 22.54 18.31 13.01
CA SER A 163 23.48 18.03 14.11
C SER A 163 22.85 18.18 15.49
N TRP A 164 21.55 18.42 15.57
CA TRP A 164 20.83 18.48 16.85
C TRP A 164 20.77 17.09 17.48
N ASP A 165 21.06 17.02 18.77
CA ASP A 165 20.92 15.80 19.56
C ASP A 165 19.45 15.69 20.02
N VAL A 166 18.69 14.82 19.36
CA VAL A 166 17.27 14.54 19.67
C VAL A 166 17.10 13.17 20.33
N SER A 167 18.18 12.55 20.77
CA SER A 167 18.19 11.16 21.26
C SER A 167 17.36 10.95 22.55
N SER A 168 17.07 12.01 23.30
CA SER A 168 16.19 12.01 24.47
C SER A 168 14.70 12.22 24.15
N VAL A 169 14.35 12.61 22.92
CA VAL A 169 12.99 12.99 22.53
C VAL A 169 12.13 11.74 22.32
N THR A 170 10.96 11.73 22.95
CA THR A 170 9.94 10.68 22.80
C THR A 170 8.70 11.16 22.04
N GLU A 171 8.52 12.48 21.91
CA GLU A 171 7.33 13.13 21.37
C GLU A 171 7.72 14.19 20.32
N MET A 172 7.33 13.98 19.06
CA MET A 172 7.63 14.85 17.91
C MET A 172 6.39 15.33 17.16
N ASP A 173 5.19 15.12 17.71
CA ASP A 173 3.93 15.45 17.07
C ASP A 173 3.91 16.91 16.57
N GLY A 174 3.53 17.13 15.32
CA GLY A 174 3.36 18.45 14.75
C GLY A 174 4.61 19.33 14.63
N MET A 175 5.82 18.82 14.92
CA MET A 175 7.04 19.64 15.09
C MET A 175 7.27 20.61 13.92
N PHE A 176 7.07 20.16 12.68
CA PHE A 176 7.24 20.93 11.43
C PHE A 176 5.95 21.10 10.62
N GLY A 177 4.78 20.93 11.25
CA GLY A 177 3.50 21.07 10.56
C GLY A 177 3.32 22.48 9.96
N PHE A 178 2.85 22.55 8.71
CA PHE A 178 2.55 23.77 7.95
C PHE A 178 3.77 24.70 7.80
N THR A 179 4.94 24.12 7.51
CA THR A 179 6.19 24.85 7.27
C THR A 179 6.65 24.75 5.81
N SER A 180 7.37 25.76 5.34
CA SER A 180 8.05 25.75 4.02
C SER A 180 9.46 25.14 4.08
N TRP A 181 9.82 24.55 5.22
CA TRP A 181 11.17 24.07 5.51
C TRP A 181 11.41 22.68 4.92
N ASN A 182 12.61 22.45 4.36
CA ASN A 182 12.96 21.23 3.62
C ASN A 182 14.48 20.95 3.64
N GLU A 183 15.10 20.86 4.83
CA GLU A 183 16.53 20.55 4.98
C GLU A 183 16.78 19.16 5.59
N PRO A 184 17.95 18.53 5.34
CA PRO A 184 18.22 17.17 5.81
C PRO A 184 18.22 17.04 7.33
N ILE A 185 17.59 15.98 7.83
CA ILE A 185 17.55 15.54 9.24
C ILE A 185 17.84 14.03 9.36
N ASN A 186 18.51 13.48 8.36
CA ASN A 186 18.81 12.06 8.26
C ASN A 186 19.80 11.57 9.34
N ASN A 187 20.49 12.45 10.07
CA ASN A 187 21.42 12.07 11.13
C ASN A 187 20.77 12.03 12.52
N TRP A 188 19.49 12.37 12.64
CA TRP A 188 18.78 12.33 13.91
C TRP A 188 18.65 10.89 14.43
N ASP A 189 18.93 10.70 15.71
CA ASP A 189 18.60 9.49 16.44
C ASP A 189 17.17 9.60 16.98
N VAL A 190 16.22 9.01 16.24
CA VAL A 190 14.80 8.98 16.61
C VAL A 190 14.39 7.66 17.28
N SER A 191 15.35 6.82 17.67
CA SER A 191 15.09 5.47 18.20
C SER A 191 14.33 5.44 19.54
N ASN A 192 14.13 6.58 20.19
CA ASN A 192 13.33 6.74 21.41
C ASN A 192 11.96 7.39 21.16
N VAL A 193 11.66 7.83 19.93
CA VAL A 193 10.40 8.49 19.60
C VAL A 193 9.25 7.49 19.62
N ILE A 194 8.14 7.89 20.25
CA ILE A 194 6.90 7.11 20.41
C ILE A 194 5.77 7.75 19.59
N TYR A 195 5.74 9.08 19.48
CA TYR A 195 4.68 9.85 18.82
C TYR A 195 5.28 10.74 17.72
N MET A 196 4.81 10.57 16.47
CA MET A 196 5.22 11.34 15.28
C MET A 196 4.02 11.89 14.47
N GLY A 197 2.85 11.92 15.08
CA GLY A 197 1.61 12.38 14.49
C GLY A 197 1.72 13.82 13.97
N GLY A 198 1.40 14.04 12.71
CA GLY A 198 1.39 15.36 12.09
C GLY A 198 2.76 16.04 11.98
N MET A 199 3.88 15.35 12.24
CA MET A 199 5.22 15.96 12.28
C MET A 199 5.52 16.83 11.04
N PHE A 200 5.08 16.39 9.85
CA PHE A 200 5.23 17.11 8.57
C PHE A 200 3.89 17.46 7.91
N HIS A 201 2.78 17.52 8.65
CA HIS A 201 1.46 17.84 8.08
C HIS A 201 1.49 19.18 7.35
N GLY A 202 1.23 19.21 6.05
CA GLY A 202 1.18 20.42 5.24
C GLY A 202 2.55 21.06 5.01
N SER A 203 3.63 20.33 5.28
CA SER A 203 5.01 20.79 5.07
C SER A 203 5.47 20.60 3.62
N GLN A 204 6.46 21.37 3.19
CA GLN A 204 7.21 21.15 1.94
C GLN A 204 8.35 20.11 2.09
N PHE A 205 8.44 19.45 3.24
CA PHE A 205 9.49 18.48 3.54
C PHE A 205 9.50 17.31 2.55
N ASN A 206 10.68 17.01 1.99
CA ASN A 206 10.91 15.90 1.06
C ASN A 206 12.38 15.43 1.12
N GLN A 207 12.94 15.30 2.33
CA GLN A 207 14.33 14.85 2.54
C GLN A 207 14.40 13.39 2.96
N PRO A 208 15.51 12.68 2.66
CA PRO A 208 15.62 11.26 2.98
C PRO A 208 15.59 11.01 4.50
N ILE A 209 14.65 10.18 4.93
CA ILE A 209 14.46 9.74 6.32
C ILE A 209 14.30 8.20 6.43
N GLY A 210 14.55 7.48 5.34
CA GLY A 210 14.40 6.01 5.31
C GLY A 210 15.36 5.26 6.24
N ASN A 211 16.39 5.93 6.77
CA ASN A 211 17.35 5.36 7.71
C ASN A 211 16.97 5.55 9.19
N TRP A 212 15.85 6.20 9.48
CA TRP A 212 15.35 6.36 10.84
C TRP A 212 14.93 5.02 11.45
N ASP A 213 15.28 4.82 12.73
CA ASP A 213 14.75 3.73 13.55
C ASP A 213 13.42 4.18 14.18
N VAL A 214 12.32 3.76 13.56
CA VAL A 214 10.95 4.06 14.01
C VAL A 214 10.30 2.90 14.77
N SER A 215 11.08 1.91 15.21
CA SER A 215 10.58 0.66 15.79
C SER A 215 9.77 0.82 17.09
N LYS A 216 9.90 1.97 17.78
CA LYS A 216 9.13 2.31 18.98
C LYS A 216 7.93 3.22 18.74
N VAL A 217 7.77 3.74 17.53
CA VAL A 217 6.68 4.67 17.21
C VAL A 217 5.36 3.92 17.23
N THR A 218 4.39 4.45 17.97
CA THR A 218 3.03 3.89 18.09
C THR A 218 1.99 4.71 17.32
N ASP A 219 2.23 6.00 17.13
CA ASP A 219 1.33 6.92 16.43
C ASP A 219 2.06 7.65 15.28
N MET A 220 1.57 7.45 14.05
CA MET A 220 2.02 8.16 12.83
C MET A 220 0.87 8.93 12.16
N SER A 221 -0.21 9.20 12.89
CA SER A 221 -1.41 9.84 12.35
C SER A 221 -1.08 11.18 11.70
N SER A 222 -1.55 11.38 10.46
CA SER A 222 -1.33 12.61 9.69
C SER A 222 0.14 13.02 9.48
N MET A 223 1.13 12.15 9.74
CA MET A 223 2.55 12.50 9.72
C MET A 223 2.97 13.24 8.44
N PHE A 224 2.44 12.82 7.29
CA PHE A 224 2.66 13.42 5.96
C PHE A 224 1.37 13.92 5.30
N ALA A 225 0.29 14.12 6.07
CA ALA A 225 -0.94 14.68 5.52
C ALA A 225 -0.65 16.02 4.83
N GLU A 226 -1.20 16.28 3.66
CA GLU A 226 -0.99 17.48 2.84
C GLU A 226 0.48 17.82 2.51
N ALA A 227 1.44 16.93 2.77
CA ALA A 227 2.83 17.09 2.36
C ALA A 227 2.97 16.78 0.86
N LYS A 228 2.47 17.69 0.03
CA LYS A 228 2.22 17.48 -1.42
C LYS A 228 3.43 17.01 -2.22
N ASP A 229 4.64 17.40 -1.80
CA ASP A 229 5.90 17.10 -2.48
C ASP A 229 6.60 15.83 -1.95
N PHE A 230 6.15 15.29 -0.81
CA PHE A 230 6.81 14.17 -0.15
C PHE A 230 6.72 12.87 -0.97
N ASN A 231 7.86 12.27 -1.29
CA ASN A 231 7.92 11.01 -2.05
C ASN A 231 9.21 10.22 -1.74
N GLN A 232 9.61 10.16 -0.47
CA GLN A 232 10.84 9.48 -0.05
C GLN A 232 10.60 8.00 0.28
N PRO A 233 11.58 7.11 0.03
CA PRO A 233 11.42 5.68 0.29
C PRO A 233 11.34 5.39 1.80
N LEU A 234 10.28 4.68 2.21
CA LEU A 234 10.00 4.31 3.61
C LEU A 234 9.93 2.78 3.85
N ASN A 235 10.16 1.97 2.82
CA ASN A 235 9.97 0.50 2.88
C ASN A 235 10.98 -0.22 3.80
N THR A 236 11.91 0.51 4.42
CA THR A 236 12.89 0.01 5.40
C THR A 236 12.48 0.26 6.84
N TRP A 237 11.40 1.01 7.07
CA TRP A 237 10.90 1.30 8.41
C TRP A 237 10.29 0.06 9.07
N ASP A 238 10.64 -0.16 10.33
CA ASP A 238 9.97 -1.12 11.20
C ASP A 238 8.75 -0.45 11.85
N VAL A 239 7.57 -0.67 11.28
CA VAL A 239 6.30 -0.14 11.79
C VAL A 239 5.54 -1.14 12.67
N SER A 240 6.20 -2.21 13.15
CA SER A 240 5.52 -3.29 13.89
C SER A 240 4.91 -2.89 15.23
N SER A 241 5.31 -1.74 15.78
CA SER A 241 4.72 -1.14 17.00
C SER A 241 3.61 -0.12 16.72
N VAL A 242 3.39 0.27 15.46
CA VAL A 242 2.41 1.31 15.10
C VAL A 242 1.00 0.76 15.24
N THR A 243 0.14 1.51 15.93
CA THR A 243 -1.28 1.19 16.09
C THR A 243 -2.19 2.19 15.35
N ASN A 244 -1.73 3.43 15.16
CA ASN A 244 -2.50 4.51 14.53
C ASN A 244 -1.80 5.07 13.27
N MET A 245 -2.44 4.92 12.12
CA MET A 245 -2.03 5.48 10.81
C MET A 245 -3.11 6.38 10.19
N TYR A 246 -4.03 6.89 11.01
CA TYR A 246 -5.10 7.82 10.60
C TYR A 246 -4.55 8.94 9.70
N SER A 247 -5.07 9.10 8.49
CA SER A 247 -4.71 10.19 7.56
C SER A 247 -3.21 10.34 7.23
N MET A 248 -2.35 9.34 7.48
CA MET A 248 -0.89 9.49 7.41
C MET A 248 -0.37 10.13 6.10
N PHE A 249 -0.96 9.79 4.96
CA PHE A 249 -0.64 10.31 3.62
C PHE A 249 -1.82 11.03 2.95
N ASN A 250 -2.82 11.47 3.74
CA ASN A 250 -3.98 12.20 3.21
C ASN A 250 -3.51 13.40 2.38
N ALA A 251 -3.95 13.54 1.12
CA ALA A 251 -3.56 14.59 0.20
C ALA A 251 -2.03 14.76 -0.03
N ALA A 252 -1.22 13.74 0.25
CA ALA A 252 0.19 13.67 -0.14
C ALA A 252 0.31 13.34 -1.64
N THR A 253 -0.07 14.30 -2.49
CA THR A 253 -0.35 14.08 -3.92
C THR A 253 0.79 13.49 -4.75
N SER A 254 2.05 13.63 -4.32
CA SER A 254 3.22 13.06 -5.03
C SER A 254 3.67 11.71 -4.49
N PHE A 255 3.13 11.24 -3.37
CA PHE A 255 3.61 10.04 -2.70
C PHE A 255 3.25 8.78 -3.50
N ASN A 256 4.27 8.02 -3.92
CA ASN A 256 4.10 6.77 -4.65
C ASN A 256 5.30 5.83 -4.43
N GLN A 257 5.45 5.38 -3.18
CA GLN A 257 6.52 4.45 -2.79
C GLN A 257 5.95 3.09 -2.38
N PRO A 258 6.69 1.99 -2.58
CA PRO A 258 6.29 0.67 -2.08
C PRO A 258 6.35 0.65 -0.54
N LEU A 259 5.42 -0.06 0.09
CA LEU A 259 5.31 -0.23 1.54
C LEU A 259 5.07 -1.71 1.93
N ASP A 260 5.43 -2.64 1.04
CA ASP A 260 5.15 -4.06 1.15
C ASP A 260 5.93 -4.78 2.26
N ASN A 261 6.99 -4.18 2.78
CA ASN A 261 7.76 -4.70 3.93
C ASN A 261 7.18 -4.28 5.29
N TRP A 262 6.19 -3.40 5.31
CA TRP A 262 5.61 -2.92 6.57
C TRP A 262 4.81 -4.03 7.26
N ASN A 263 5.17 -4.31 8.53
CA ASN A 263 4.37 -5.16 9.38
C ASN A 263 3.26 -4.35 10.05
N VAL A 264 2.08 -4.28 9.42
CA VAL A 264 0.91 -3.53 9.93
C VAL A 264 0.01 -4.35 10.85
N SER A 265 0.45 -5.51 11.35
CA SER A 265 -0.41 -6.41 12.13
C SER A 265 -0.90 -5.84 13.47
N GLN A 266 -0.31 -4.75 13.97
CA GLN A 266 -0.79 -4.05 15.18
C GLN A 266 -1.63 -2.80 14.87
N VAL A 267 -1.74 -2.42 13.60
CA VAL A 267 -2.50 -1.24 13.19
C VAL A 267 -3.99 -1.50 13.35
N THR A 268 -4.68 -0.57 14.00
CA THR A 268 -6.13 -0.62 14.22
C THR A 268 -6.88 0.51 13.51
N ASN A 269 -6.19 1.60 13.16
CA ASN A 269 -6.78 2.76 12.50
C ASN A 269 -6.02 3.13 11.21
N THR A 270 -6.68 2.96 10.06
CA THR A 270 -6.19 3.33 8.73
C THR A 270 -7.12 4.31 8.00
N ILE A 271 -8.06 4.92 8.74
CA ILE A 271 -9.06 5.84 8.18
C ILE A 271 -8.36 6.97 7.43
N GLN A 272 -8.82 7.26 6.22
CA GLN A 272 -8.31 8.35 5.36
C GLN A 272 -6.80 8.27 5.03
N MET A 273 -6.12 7.15 5.28
CA MET A 273 -4.65 7.05 5.20
C MET A 273 -4.08 7.52 3.85
N PHE A 274 -4.73 7.20 2.73
CA PHE A 274 -4.35 7.60 1.37
C PHE A 274 -5.42 8.43 0.66
N GLU A 275 -6.38 9.01 1.39
CA GLU A 275 -7.40 9.86 0.77
C GLU A 275 -6.71 11.00 0.02
N ARG A 276 -7.05 11.22 -1.25
CA ARG A 276 -6.51 12.26 -2.14
C ARG A 276 -5.00 12.16 -2.41
N ALA A 277 -4.35 11.04 -2.07
CA ALA A 277 -2.99 10.72 -2.50
C ALA A 277 -3.00 10.29 -3.98
N SER A 278 -3.26 11.24 -4.89
CA SER A 278 -3.64 10.96 -6.28
C SER A 278 -2.60 10.18 -7.10
N ALA A 279 -1.32 10.29 -6.78
CA ALA A 279 -0.25 9.51 -7.44
C ALA A 279 -0.02 8.12 -6.83
N PHE A 280 -0.61 7.81 -5.67
CA PHE A 280 -0.30 6.61 -4.92
C PHE A 280 -0.77 5.35 -5.66
N ASN A 281 0.18 4.47 -5.96
CA ASN A 281 -0.05 3.13 -6.47
C ASN A 281 1.02 2.15 -5.94
N GLY A 282 1.54 2.42 -4.74
CA GLY A 282 2.58 1.63 -4.09
C GLY A 282 2.07 0.26 -3.63
N THR A 283 2.94 -0.75 -3.65
CA THR A 283 2.59 -2.13 -3.28
C THR A 283 2.28 -2.25 -1.79
N ILE A 284 1.06 -2.71 -1.46
CA ILE A 284 0.56 -2.92 -0.09
C ILE A 284 -0.25 -4.23 0.07
N GLY A 285 -0.28 -5.07 -0.97
CA GLY A 285 -1.09 -6.31 -0.99
C GLY A 285 -0.62 -7.40 -0.03
N SER A 286 0.53 -7.23 0.64
CA SER A 286 1.11 -8.15 1.64
C SER A 286 0.70 -7.83 3.09
N TRP A 287 -0.02 -6.73 3.31
CA TRP A 287 -0.38 -6.26 4.65
C TRP A 287 -1.33 -7.22 5.36
N ASN A 288 -1.06 -7.46 6.65
CA ASN A 288 -1.99 -8.16 7.54
C ASN A 288 -2.89 -7.13 8.24
N THR A 289 -4.10 -6.96 7.76
CA THR A 289 -5.09 -5.99 8.24
C THR A 289 -6.06 -6.52 9.29
N GLY A 290 -5.87 -7.74 9.82
CA GLY A 290 -6.86 -8.43 10.65
C GLY A 290 -7.24 -7.76 11.97
N ASN A 291 -6.51 -6.72 12.40
CA ASN A 291 -6.82 -5.91 13.58
C ASN A 291 -7.48 -4.55 13.26
N VAL A 292 -7.66 -4.23 11.97
CA VAL A 292 -8.34 -3.01 11.53
C VAL A 292 -9.85 -3.24 11.58
N TRP A 293 -10.58 -2.34 12.24
CA TRP A 293 -12.04 -2.43 12.40
C TRP A 293 -12.79 -1.36 11.58
N GLU A 294 -12.11 -0.31 11.13
CA GLU A 294 -12.67 0.75 10.28
C GLU A 294 -11.70 1.12 9.14
N MET A 295 -12.19 1.11 7.90
CA MET A 295 -11.42 1.42 6.67
C MET A 295 -12.04 2.58 5.88
N SER A 296 -12.88 3.39 6.53
CA SER A 296 -13.59 4.50 5.87
C SER A 296 -12.59 5.46 5.19
N ARG A 297 -12.92 5.84 3.95
CA ARG A 297 -12.17 6.79 3.10
C ARG A 297 -10.69 6.44 2.84
N MET A 298 -10.24 5.22 3.11
CA MET A 298 -8.79 4.90 3.06
C MET A 298 -8.12 5.27 1.73
N PHE A 299 -8.80 5.10 0.59
CA PHE A 299 -8.33 5.43 -0.76
C PHE A 299 -9.25 6.40 -1.50
N LYS A 300 -10.10 7.15 -0.79
CA LYS A 300 -11.00 8.13 -1.40
C LYS A 300 -10.21 9.12 -2.28
N GLU A 301 -10.59 9.28 -3.54
CA GLU A 301 -9.91 10.14 -4.54
C GLU A 301 -8.42 9.79 -4.79
N ALA A 302 -7.96 8.58 -4.43
CA ALA A 302 -6.63 8.08 -4.81
C ALA A 302 -6.64 7.61 -6.28
N THR A 303 -6.73 8.55 -7.21
CA THR A 303 -7.09 8.30 -8.61
C THR A 303 -6.18 7.35 -9.38
N SER A 304 -4.92 7.16 -8.99
CA SER A 304 -3.99 6.22 -9.63
C SER A 304 -3.94 4.83 -9.00
N PHE A 305 -4.61 4.62 -7.87
CA PHE A 305 -4.50 3.40 -7.08
C PHE A 305 -5.19 2.21 -7.77
N ASN A 306 -4.46 1.12 -8.03
CA ASN A 306 -4.99 -0.08 -8.69
C ASN A 306 -4.25 -1.37 -8.25
N GLN A 307 -3.79 -1.42 -7.00
CA GLN A 307 -3.14 -2.63 -6.48
C GLN A 307 -4.17 -3.67 -6.07
N SER A 308 -3.82 -4.96 -6.21
CA SER A 308 -4.62 -6.05 -5.65
C SER A 308 -4.50 -6.07 -4.12
N LEU A 309 -5.64 -6.28 -3.46
CA LEU A 309 -5.79 -6.35 -2.00
C LEU A 309 -6.42 -7.68 -1.56
N ASP A 310 -6.39 -8.71 -2.41
CA ASP A 310 -7.12 -9.96 -2.22
C ASP A 310 -6.66 -10.74 -0.96
N ASN A 311 -5.45 -10.47 -0.49
CA ASN A 311 -4.87 -11.09 0.71
C ASN A 311 -5.19 -10.35 2.02
N TRP A 312 -5.87 -9.21 1.98
CA TRP A 312 -6.23 -8.47 3.18
C TRP A 312 -7.28 -9.23 4.00
N ASP A 313 -7.05 -9.31 5.31
CA ASP A 313 -8.05 -9.79 6.25
C ASP A 313 -8.92 -8.62 6.70
N VAL A 314 -10.14 -8.55 6.15
CA VAL A 314 -11.15 -7.54 6.48
C VAL A 314 -12.25 -8.08 7.40
N GLY A 315 -12.06 -9.28 7.97
CA GLY A 315 -13.09 -9.97 8.72
C GLY A 315 -13.55 -9.29 10.00
N GLN A 316 -12.82 -8.29 10.51
CA GLN A 316 -13.20 -7.47 11.68
C GLN A 316 -13.76 -6.08 11.30
N VAL A 317 -13.75 -5.73 10.02
CA VAL A 317 -14.15 -4.39 9.57
C VAL A 317 -15.66 -4.24 9.62
N THR A 318 -16.14 -3.15 10.22
CA THR A 318 -17.58 -2.81 10.28
C THR A 318 -17.95 -1.65 9.37
N ASP A 319 -17.01 -0.79 8.99
CA ASP A 319 -17.26 0.40 8.16
C ASP A 319 -16.20 0.56 7.06
N MET A 320 -16.68 0.59 5.81
CA MET A 320 -15.93 0.79 4.56
C MET A 320 -16.47 1.99 3.75
N ALA A 321 -17.16 2.93 4.40
CA ALA A 321 -17.75 4.10 3.75
C ALA A 321 -16.71 4.86 2.93
N GLU A 322 -17.04 5.13 1.67
CA GLU A 322 -16.22 5.90 0.72
C GLU A 322 -14.79 5.35 0.52
N MET A 323 -14.50 4.09 0.87
CA MET A 323 -13.13 3.55 0.87
C MET A 323 -12.40 3.75 -0.47
N PHE A 324 -13.10 3.58 -1.59
CA PHE A 324 -12.59 3.80 -2.95
C PHE A 324 -13.39 4.86 -3.72
N TYR A 325 -14.12 5.73 -3.03
CA TYR A 325 -14.92 6.78 -3.68
C TYR A 325 -14.03 7.66 -4.56
N GLY A 326 -14.30 7.77 -5.85
CA GLY A 326 -13.50 8.55 -6.81
C GLY A 326 -12.10 7.99 -7.10
N ALA A 327 -11.76 6.78 -6.64
CA ALA A 327 -10.52 6.08 -7.01
C ALA A 327 -10.64 5.53 -8.45
N SER A 328 -10.60 6.43 -9.44
CA SER A 328 -11.03 6.16 -10.81
C SER A 328 -10.29 5.04 -11.55
N ALA A 329 -9.02 4.75 -11.19
CA ALA A 329 -8.26 3.64 -11.76
C ALA A 329 -8.47 2.30 -11.03
N PHE A 330 -9.15 2.27 -9.89
CA PHE A 330 -9.20 1.10 -9.03
C PHE A 330 -10.03 -0.03 -9.65
N ASN A 331 -9.37 -1.15 -9.91
CA ASN A 331 -9.95 -2.43 -10.28
C ASN A 331 -9.07 -3.59 -9.76
N GLY A 332 -8.40 -3.38 -8.63
CA GLY A 332 -7.56 -4.38 -7.99
C GLY A 332 -8.39 -5.49 -7.36
N ALA A 333 -7.90 -6.74 -7.37
CA ALA A 333 -8.67 -7.87 -6.85
C ALA A 333 -8.97 -7.73 -5.35
N ILE A 334 -10.24 -7.92 -5.00
CA ILE A 334 -10.83 -7.91 -3.65
C ILE A 334 -11.89 -9.01 -3.45
N GLY A 335 -12.04 -9.90 -4.43
CA GLY A 335 -13.15 -10.86 -4.47
C GLY A 335 -13.09 -11.92 -3.36
N SER A 336 -11.94 -12.11 -2.71
CA SER A 336 -11.75 -13.05 -1.60
C SER A 336 -12.07 -12.47 -0.22
N TRP A 337 -12.44 -11.18 -0.13
CA TRP A 337 -12.74 -10.53 1.14
C TRP A 337 -13.93 -11.17 1.87
N ASN A 338 -13.77 -11.36 3.18
CA ASN A 338 -14.86 -11.73 4.08
C ASN A 338 -15.52 -10.47 4.66
N VAL A 339 -16.57 -9.98 4.01
CA VAL A 339 -17.28 -8.75 4.40
C VAL A 339 -18.48 -9.00 5.32
N GLY A 340 -18.66 -10.21 5.87
CA GLY A 340 -19.86 -10.58 6.63
C GLY A 340 -20.09 -9.81 7.94
N ASN A 341 -19.12 -9.04 8.42
CA ASN A 341 -19.25 -8.15 9.59
C ASN A 341 -19.42 -6.66 9.20
N VAL A 342 -19.33 -6.32 7.92
CA VAL A 342 -19.45 -4.94 7.46
C VAL A 342 -20.90 -4.47 7.57
N GLN A 343 -21.09 -3.30 8.17
CA GLN A 343 -22.38 -2.64 8.35
C GLN A 343 -22.55 -1.44 7.42
N ILE A 344 -21.47 -0.76 7.04
CA ILE A 344 -21.52 0.47 6.24
C ILE A 344 -20.62 0.34 5.01
N MET A 345 -21.22 0.42 3.82
CA MET A 345 -20.57 0.49 2.50
C MET A 345 -21.02 1.72 1.70
N HIS A 346 -21.52 2.75 2.39
CA HIS A 346 -21.95 4.02 1.77
C HIS A 346 -20.90 4.53 0.80
N ALA A 347 -21.28 4.71 -0.47
CA ALA A 347 -20.44 5.24 -1.54
C ALA A 347 -19.06 4.55 -1.71
N MET A 348 -18.91 3.28 -1.27
CA MET A 348 -17.61 2.60 -1.23
C MET A 348 -16.87 2.62 -2.57
N PHE A 349 -17.58 2.44 -3.69
CA PHE A 349 -17.07 2.49 -5.07
C PHE A 349 -17.73 3.60 -5.92
N GLY A 350 -18.40 4.58 -5.28
CA GLY A 350 -18.99 5.70 -6.00
C GLY A 350 -17.92 6.46 -6.79
N ASP A 351 -18.19 6.82 -8.04
CA ASP A 351 -17.24 7.45 -8.97
C ASP A 351 -15.94 6.65 -9.24
N ALA A 352 -15.82 5.39 -8.81
CA ALA A 352 -14.70 4.50 -9.14
C ALA A 352 -14.89 3.92 -10.56
N SER A 353 -14.68 4.76 -11.58
CA SER A 353 -15.10 4.49 -12.96
C SER A 353 -14.52 3.24 -13.62
N SER A 354 -13.38 2.71 -13.16
CA SER A 354 -12.78 1.46 -13.69
C SER A 354 -13.17 0.19 -12.91
N PHE A 355 -13.89 0.31 -11.80
CA PHE A 355 -14.17 -0.82 -10.91
C PHE A 355 -15.14 -1.82 -11.56
N ASN A 356 -14.73 -3.09 -11.67
CA ASN A 356 -15.54 -4.17 -12.23
C ASN A 356 -15.15 -5.55 -11.63
N GLN A 357 -14.85 -5.61 -10.33
CA GLN A 357 -14.42 -6.87 -9.70
C GLN A 357 -15.61 -7.81 -9.41
N PRO A 358 -15.46 -9.14 -9.61
CA PRO A 358 -16.53 -10.09 -9.33
C PRO A 358 -16.72 -10.28 -7.81
N ILE A 359 -17.77 -9.65 -7.28
CA ILE A 359 -18.14 -9.59 -5.85
C ILE A 359 -19.50 -10.22 -5.54
N ASN A 360 -20.10 -10.96 -6.49
CA ASN A 360 -21.38 -11.64 -6.30
C ASN A 360 -21.33 -12.64 -5.12
N ASN A 361 -20.14 -13.12 -4.75
CA ASN A 361 -19.92 -14.07 -3.65
C ASN A 361 -19.86 -13.43 -2.25
N TRP A 362 -19.94 -12.10 -2.13
CA TRP A 362 -19.89 -11.42 -0.83
C TRP A 362 -21.16 -11.65 0.00
N ASP A 363 -20.99 -11.90 1.30
CA ASP A 363 -22.08 -11.92 2.27
C ASP A 363 -22.31 -10.50 2.80
N VAL A 364 -23.35 -9.83 2.28
CA VAL A 364 -23.74 -8.46 2.66
C VAL A 364 -24.92 -8.42 3.63
N SER A 365 -25.23 -9.54 4.30
CA SER A 365 -26.42 -9.67 5.15
C SER A 365 -26.43 -8.78 6.40
N GLN A 366 -25.28 -8.19 6.76
CA GLN A 366 -25.14 -7.23 7.86
C GLN A 366 -25.01 -5.78 7.39
N VAL A 367 -24.97 -5.50 6.07
CA VAL A 367 -24.76 -4.14 5.54
C VAL A 367 -26.07 -3.34 5.65
N GLU A 368 -26.10 -2.43 6.61
CA GLU A 368 -27.21 -1.52 6.89
C GLU A 368 -27.27 -0.34 5.91
N ASP A 369 -26.12 0.13 5.42
CA ASP A 369 -26.04 1.25 4.46
C ASP A 369 -25.14 0.92 3.26
N MET A 370 -25.75 0.83 2.08
CA MET A 370 -25.08 0.69 0.78
C MET A 370 -25.54 1.78 -0.20
N SER A 371 -26.01 2.92 0.32
CA SER A 371 -26.39 4.06 -0.50
C SER A 371 -25.20 4.55 -1.32
N LEU A 372 -25.44 4.88 -2.59
CA LEU A 372 -24.42 5.34 -3.54
C LEU A 372 -23.26 4.37 -3.79
N MET A 373 -23.30 3.11 -3.31
CA MET A 373 -22.15 2.19 -3.28
C MET A 373 -21.42 2.08 -4.62
N PHE A 374 -22.15 2.04 -5.75
CA PHE A 374 -21.58 1.98 -7.11
C PHE A 374 -21.96 3.19 -7.97
N SER A 375 -22.52 4.25 -7.40
CA SER A 375 -23.02 5.40 -8.18
C SER A 375 -21.92 5.94 -9.10
N ASN A 376 -22.19 6.07 -10.41
CA ASN A 376 -21.22 6.44 -11.45
C ASN A 376 -19.99 5.51 -11.63
N ALA A 377 -19.99 4.28 -11.11
CA ALA A 377 -18.99 3.28 -11.45
C ALA A 377 -19.25 2.75 -12.87
N THR A 378 -18.82 3.51 -13.89
CA THR A 378 -19.23 3.30 -15.29
C THR A 378 -18.70 2.02 -15.95
N ALA A 379 -17.70 1.36 -15.38
CA ALA A 379 -17.26 0.04 -15.81
C ALA A 379 -17.90 -1.12 -15.02
N PHE A 380 -18.63 -0.83 -13.94
CA PHE A 380 -19.19 -1.85 -13.07
C PHE A 380 -20.29 -2.61 -13.79
N ASN A 381 -20.01 -3.84 -14.16
CA ASN A 381 -20.91 -4.73 -14.87
C ASN A 381 -20.80 -6.14 -14.29
N GLN A 382 -21.26 -6.32 -13.05
CA GLN A 382 -21.31 -7.62 -12.38
C GLN A 382 -22.72 -7.90 -11.84
N PRO A 383 -23.18 -9.15 -11.84
CA PRO A 383 -24.43 -9.52 -11.19
C PRO A 383 -24.27 -9.51 -9.66
N LEU A 384 -25.34 -9.18 -8.95
CA LEU A 384 -25.42 -9.16 -7.48
C LEU A 384 -26.52 -10.10 -6.96
N SER A 385 -26.88 -11.10 -7.77
CA SER A 385 -28.00 -12.03 -7.55
C SER A 385 -27.88 -12.87 -6.28
N ASN A 386 -26.66 -13.15 -5.82
CA ASN A 386 -26.37 -13.98 -4.65
C ASN A 386 -26.36 -13.20 -3.34
N TRP A 387 -26.46 -11.87 -3.39
CA TRP A 387 -26.46 -11.05 -2.20
C TRP A 387 -27.71 -11.27 -1.36
N SER A 388 -27.51 -11.63 -0.10
CA SER A 388 -28.55 -11.58 0.92
C SER A 388 -28.51 -10.22 1.58
N LEU A 389 -29.54 -9.40 1.35
CA LEU A 389 -29.62 -8.05 1.88
C LEU A 389 -29.94 -8.06 3.38
N ALA A 390 -29.44 -7.05 4.11
CA ALA A 390 -29.78 -6.84 5.52
C ALA A 390 -31.28 -6.53 5.70
N ASN A 391 -31.73 -6.36 6.95
CA ASN A 391 -33.11 -5.97 7.21
C ASN A 391 -33.31 -4.47 6.99
N SER A 392 -34.05 -4.09 5.95
CA SER A 392 -34.31 -2.68 5.56
C SER A 392 -33.03 -1.85 5.34
N PRO A 393 -32.12 -2.27 4.44
CA PRO A 393 -30.89 -1.56 4.15
C PRO A 393 -31.19 -0.24 3.43
N ASN A 394 -30.34 0.76 3.64
CA ASN A 394 -30.34 1.97 2.82
C ASN A 394 -29.71 1.65 1.46
N MET A 395 -30.53 1.60 0.40
CA MET A 395 -30.09 1.37 -0.99
C MET A 395 -30.33 2.58 -1.92
N PHE A 396 -30.37 3.78 -1.33
CA PHE A 396 -30.54 5.01 -2.09
C PHE A 396 -29.44 5.16 -3.15
N GLU A 397 -29.83 5.23 -4.42
CA GLU A 397 -28.92 5.41 -5.58
C GLU A 397 -27.75 4.42 -5.68
N THR A 398 -27.89 3.20 -5.13
CA THR A 398 -26.82 2.19 -5.09
C THR A 398 -26.23 1.83 -6.46
N LEU A 399 -27.06 1.74 -7.52
CA LEU A 399 -26.66 1.36 -8.87
C LEU A 399 -26.81 2.49 -9.90
N ALA A 400 -27.07 3.71 -9.45
CA ALA A 400 -27.30 4.84 -10.36
C ALA A 400 -26.10 5.09 -11.28
N PHE A 401 -26.35 5.21 -12.59
CA PHE A 401 -25.36 5.52 -13.62
C PHE A 401 -24.16 4.55 -13.67
N THR A 402 -24.36 3.30 -13.27
CA THR A 402 -23.36 2.23 -13.41
C THR A 402 -23.25 1.73 -14.85
N GLY A 403 -22.20 0.96 -15.12
CA GLY A 403 -22.02 0.25 -16.39
C GLY A 403 -22.76 -1.08 -16.49
N ILE A 404 -23.67 -1.39 -15.55
CA ILE A 404 -24.29 -2.70 -15.47
C ILE A 404 -25.23 -2.89 -16.65
N ASP A 405 -25.01 -3.95 -17.40
CA ASP A 405 -25.83 -4.26 -18.56
C ASP A 405 -27.17 -4.88 -18.15
N CYS A 406 -28.08 -4.92 -19.10
CA CYS A 406 -29.44 -5.40 -18.87
C CYS A 406 -29.49 -6.89 -18.46
N VAL A 407 -28.48 -7.70 -18.79
CA VAL A 407 -28.41 -9.12 -18.40
C VAL A 407 -28.04 -9.26 -16.93
N ASN A 408 -26.97 -8.61 -16.49
CA ASN A 408 -26.56 -8.63 -15.09
C ASN A 408 -27.57 -7.94 -14.18
N MET A 409 -28.20 -6.87 -14.66
CA MET A 409 -29.29 -6.23 -13.92
C MET A 409 -30.48 -7.17 -13.79
N SER A 410 -30.86 -7.89 -14.85
CA SER A 410 -31.90 -8.91 -14.79
C SER A 410 -31.59 -10.02 -13.78
N LEU A 411 -30.37 -10.58 -13.81
CA LEU A 411 -29.93 -11.59 -12.85
C LEU A 411 -30.03 -11.08 -11.41
N THR A 412 -29.62 -9.83 -11.18
CA THR A 412 -29.68 -9.19 -9.87
C THR A 412 -31.11 -9.09 -9.35
N LEU A 413 -32.04 -8.57 -10.17
CA LEU A 413 -33.46 -8.47 -9.82
C LEU A 413 -34.10 -9.86 -9.57
N GLU A 414 -33.80 -10.83 -10.43
CA GLU A 414 -34.30 -12.20 -10.32
C GLU A 414 -33.81 -12.86 -9.02
N GLY A 415 -32.53 -12.72 -8.68
CA GLY A 415 -31.95 -13.23 -7.43
C GLY A 415 -32.60 -12.64 -6.19
N TRP A 416 -32.76 -11.30 -6.15
CA TRP A 416 -33.40 -10.64 -5.00
C TRP A 416 -34.89 -10.96 -4.86
N ALA A 417 -35.61 -11.10 -5.98
CA ALA A 417 -37.02 -11.51 -5.96
C ALA A 417 -37.19 -12.96 -5.49
N ALA A 418 -36.27 -13.86 -5.87
CA ALA A 418 -36.30 -15.26 -5.49
C ALA A 418 -35.89 -15.52 -4.03
N ASN A 419 -35.09 -14.62 -3.43
CA ASN A 419 -34.63 -14.77 -2.06
C ASN A 419 -35.78 -14.46 -1.06
N PRO A 420 -36.23 -15.45 -0.26
CA PRO A 420 -37.35 -15.26 0.65
C PRO A 420 -37.02 -14.30 1.82
N ASN A 421 -35.74 -14.10 2.13
CA ASN A 421 -35.28 -13.22 3.21
C ASN A 421 -35.12 -11.76 2.79
N THR A 422 -35.25 -11.46 1.49
CA THR A 422 -35.22 -10.09 0.98
C THR A 422 -36.30 -9.23 1.66
N SER A 423 -35.90 -8.15 2.33
CA SER A 423 -36.82 -7.27 3.08
C SER A 423 -37.84 -6.57 2.19
N ASP A 424 -38.94 -6.15 2.82
CA ASP A 424 -39.98 -5.33 2.21
C ASP A 424 -39.64 -3.83 2.29
N ASN A 425 -40.33 -3.01 1.49
CA ASN A 425 -40.33 -1.54 1.53
C ASN A 425 -38.95 -0.87 1.36
N ILE A 426 -38.13 -1.43 0.47
CA ILE A 426 -36.82 -0.87 0.15
C ILE A 426 -36.95 0.25 -0.90
N LEU A 427 -36.22 1.35 -0.69
CA LEU A 427 -35.95 2.35 -1.72
C LEU A 427 -34.60 2.03 -2.39
N MET A 428 -34.63 1.73 -3.69
CA MET A 428 -33.44 1.40 -4.48
C MET A 428 -33.35 2.31 -5.71
N GLY A 429 -32.20 2.97 -5.89
CA GLY A 429 -31.91 3.74 -7.09
C GLY A 429 -30.98 3.00 -8.06
N ALA A 430 -31.42 2.85 -9.30
CA ALA A 430 -30.71 2.28 -10.45
C ALA A 430 -30.96 3.16 -11.71
N GLN A 431 -31.02 4.48 -11.53
CA GLN A 431 -31.26 5.42 -12.63
C GLN A 431 -30.20 5.24 -13.72
N GLY A 432 -30.61 5.22 -15.00
CA GLY A 432 -29.69 5.03 -16.12
C GLY A 432 -29.24 3.59 -16.36
N VAL A 433 -29.83 2.63 -15.64
CA VAL A 433 -29.61 1.19 -15.84
C VAL A 433 -30.86 0.55 -16.42
N ASP A 434 -30.75 -0.06 -17.58
CA ASP A 434 -31.83 -0.82 -18.21
C ASP A 434 -31.84 -2.27 -17.72
N TYR A 435 -32.98 -2.96 -17.86
CA TYR A 435 -33.12 -4.38 -17.49
C TYR A 435 -33.78 -5.19 -18.59
N GLY A 436 -33.50 -6.50 -18.62
CA GLY A 436 -34.05 -7.41 -19.61
C GLY A 436 -35.50 -7.80 -19.36
N THR A 437 -36.22 -8.10 -20.44
CA THR A 437 -37.58 -8.66 -20.41
C THR A 437 -37.72 -9.91 -19.52
N SER A 438 -36.63 -10.66 -19.29
CA SER A 438 -36.62 -11.84 -18.40
C SER A 438 -36.96 -11.49 -16.95
N ALA A 439 -36.57 -10.30 -16.50
CA ALA A 439 -36.71 -9.86 -15.11
C ALA A 439 -38.02 -9.11 -14.84
N ALA A 440 -38.91 -8.95 -15.83
CA ALA A 440 -40.18 -8.24 -15.66
C ALA A 440 -41.01 -8.79 -14.48
N GLN A 441 -41.10 -10.12 -14.35
CA GLN A 441 -41.83 -10.75 -13.24
C GLN A 441 -41.13 -10.58 -11.88
N ALA A 442 -39.80 -10.58 -11.88
CA ALA A 442 -39.00 -10.36 -10.67
C ALA A 442 -39.18 -8.92 -10.18
N LEU A 443 -39.10 -7.95 -11.09
CA LEU A 443 -39.36 -6.55 -10.79
C LEU A 443 -40.77 -6.33 -10.25
N GLU A 444 -41.79 -6.94 -10.87
CA GLU A 444 -43.17 -6.90 -10.38
C GLU A 444 -43.28 -7.46 -8.95
N THR A 445 -42.58 -8.55 -8.67
CA THR A 445 -42.56 -9.16 -7.32
C THR A 445 -41.94 -8.20 -6.29
N LEU A 446 -40.81 -7.59 -6.60
CA LEU A 446 -40.14 -6.63 -5.72
C LEU A 446 -41.04 -5.40 -5.47
N GLN A 447 -41.61 -4.80 -6.52
CA GLN A 447 -42.42 -3.59 -6.41
C GLN A 447 -43.79 -3.85 -5.75
N ASN A 448 -44.54 -4.84 -6.23
CA ASN A 448 -45.94 -5.03 -5.82
C ASN A 448 -46.08 -5.94 -4.60
N ALA A 449 -45.33 -7.05 -4.54
CA ALA A 449 -45.46 -7.99 -3.43
C ALA A 449 -44.62 -7.58 -2.22
N LYS A 450 -43.44 -6.99 -2.45
CA LYS A 450 -42.52 -6.53 -1.39
C LYS A 450 -42.56 -5.02 -1.16
N GLY A 451 -43.31 -4.25 -1.93
CA GLY A 451 -43.47 -2.80 -1.72
C GLY A 451 -42.22 -1.97 -2.03
N TRP A 452 -41.29 -2.49 -2.83
CA TRP A 452 -40.08 -1.73 -3.19
C TRP A 452 -40.40 -0.53 -4.05
N MET A 453 -39.68 0.56 -3.81
CA MET A 453 -39.62 1.73 -4.68
C MET A 453 -38.31 1.67 -5.47
N ILE A 454 -38.39 1.29 -6.74
CA ILE A 454 -37.22 1.11 -7.61
C ILE A 454 -37.25 2.19 -8.70
N GLU A 455 -36.24 3.05 -8.72
CA GLU A 455 -36.00 3.98 -9.83
C GLU A 455 -35.02 3.33 -10.81
N ILE A 456 -35.51 2.75 -11.91
CA ILE A 456 -34.73 2.00 -12.90
C ILE A 456 -35.07 2.48 -14.32
N GLY A 457 -34.18 2.19 -15.29
CA GLY A 457 -34.35 2.47 -16.71
C GLY A 457 -35.41 1.62 -17.40
N GLU A 458 -35.28 1.49 -18.73
CA GLU A 458 -36.30 0.85 -19.57
C GLU A 458 -36.16 -0.68 -19.59
N GLU A 459 -37.28 -1.36 -19.84
CA GLU A 459 -37.28 -2.78 -20.19
C GLU A 459 -36.79 -2.94 -21.64
N VAL A 460 -35.73 -3.73 -21.84
CA VAL A 460 -35.11 -3.93 -23.16
C VAL A 460 -34.96 -5.43 -23.49
N GLU A 461 -34.90 -5.75 -24.78
CA GLU A 461 -34.56 -7.11 -25.21
C GLU A 461 -33.05 -7.34 -25.07
N CYS A 462 -32.64 -8.14 -24.08
CA CYS A 462 -31.24 -8.45 -23.86
C CYS A 462 -30.76 -9.57 -24.78
N ALA A 463 -29.63 -9.36 -25.45
CA ALA A 463 -28.88 -10.45 -26.04
C ALA A 463 -27.90 -11.01 -25.00
N ALA A 464 -28.23 -12.17 -24.41
CA ALA A 464 -27.28 -12.92 -23.62
C ALA A 464 -26.20 -13.49 -24.56
N LEU A 465 -25.00 -12.89 -24.56
CA LEU A 465 -23.83 -13.56 -25.09
C LEU A 465 -23.23 -14.38 -23.95
N GLU A 466 -23.70 -15.63 -23.82
CA GLU A 466 -23.02 -16.65 -23.01
C GLU A 466 -21.52 -16.69 -23.36
N VAL A 467 -20.69 -17.18 -22.43
CA VAL A 467 -19.22 -17.16 -22.53
C VAL A 467 -18.72 -17.47 -23.95
N SER A 468 -18.22 -16.43 -24.63
CA SER A 468 -17.82 -16.51 -26.02
C SER A 468 -16.36 -16.93 -26.09
N LEU A 469 -16.09 -18.23 -26.13
CA LEU A 469 -14.74 -18.76 -26.15
C LEU A 469 -14.06 -18.46 -27.50
N ILE A 470 -12.95 -17.72 -27.48
CA ILE A 470 -12.09 -17.48 -28.66
C ILE A 470 -11.24 -18.72 -28.94
N SER A 471 -10.65 -19.30 -27.90
CA SER A 471 -9.72 -20.43 -28.02
C SER A 471 -9.65 -21.25 -26.72
N PHE A 472 -9.33 -22.55 -26.83
CA PHE A 472 -8.88 -23.40 -25.74
C PHE A 472 -7.82 -24.36 -26.29
N ASP A 473 -6.56 -24.04 -26.02
CA ASP A 473 -5.40 -24.69 -26.60
C ASP A 473 -4.57 -25.41 -25.54
N ALA A 474 -3.92 -26.52 -25.94
CA ALA A 474 -3.00 -27.26 -25.11
C ALA A 474 -1.59 -27.22 -25.73
N LYS A 475 -0.57 -26.95 -24.91
CA LYS A 475 0.84 -26.93 -25.31
C LYS A 475 1.67 -27.81 -24.39
N SER A 476 2.53 -28.65 -24.97
CA SER A 476 3.43 -29.55 -24.24
C SER A 476 4.84 -28.96 -24.19
N SER A 477 5.41 -28.83 -23.00
CA SER A 477 6.82 -28.46 -22.81
C SER A 477 7.39 -29.14 -21.57
N ASN A 478 8.57 -29.77 -21.68
CA ASN A 478 9.29 -30.40 -20.57
C ASN A 478 8.46 -31.37 -19.70
N GLY A 479 7.50 -32.08 -20.28
CA GLY A 479 6.65 -33.04 -19.56
C GLY A 479 5.46 -32.42 -18.82
N ILE A 480 5.23 -31.12 -18.95
CA ILE A 480 4.04 -30.40 -18.45
C ILE A 480 3.12 -30.07 -19.62
N ILE A 481 1.81 -30.11 -19.40
CA ILE A 481 0.82 -29.59 -20.36
C ILE A 481 0.27 -28.28 -19.83
N ARG A 482 0.51 -27.20 -20.57
CA ARG A 482 -0.11 -25.90 -20.33
C ARG A 482 -1.37 -25.76 -21.16
N LEU A 483 -2.47 -25.45 -20.50
CA LEU A 483 -3.76 -25.16 -21.12
C LEU A 483 -3.98 -23.66 -21.07
N GLU A 484 -4.25 -23.05 -22.22
CA GLU A 484 -4.48 -21.61 -22.37
C GLU A 484 -5.82 -21.41 -23.07
N TRP A 485 -6.62 -20.47 -22.59
CA TRP A 485 -7.83 -20.06 -23.28
C TRP A 485 -8.03 -18.56 -23.22
N SER A 486 -8.88 -18.09 -24.13
CA SER A 486 -9.36 -16.72 -24.13
C SER A 486 -10.83 -16.68 -24.45
N THR A 487 -11.51 -15.70 -23.87
CA THR A 487 -12.92 -15.38 -24.13
C THR A 487 -12.98 -14.03 -24.82
N ALA A 488 -13.95 -13.83 -25.71
CA ALA A 488 -14.29 -12.53 -26.28
C ALA A 488 -15.18 -11.74 -25.32
N SER A 489 -16.07 -12.46 -24.64
CA SER A 489 -16.95 -11.96 -23.59
C SER A 489 -17.28 -13.08 -22.60
N GLU A 490 -17.60 -12.70 -21.37
CA GLU A 490 -18.13 -13.55 -20.30
C GLU A 490 -19.36 -12.89 -19.70
N THR A 491 -20.35 -13.68 -19.33
CA THR A 491 -21.54 -13.22 -18.61
C THR A 491 -21.78 -14.20 -17.47
N ASP A 492 -21.87 -13.67 -16.25
CA ASP A 492 -22.15 -14.43 -15.01
C ASP A 492 -21.19 -15.61 -14.75
N ASN A 493 -19.99 -15.59 -15.31
CA ASN A 493 -19.04 -16.70 -15.24
C ASN A 493 -18.31 -16.76 -13.89
N ASP A 494 -18.57 -17.78 -13.08
CA ASP A 494 -17.94 -17.99 -11.78
C ASP A 494 -16.52 -18.54 -11.94
N TYR A 495 -16.39 -19.69 -12.59
CA TYR A 495 -15.08 -20.30 -12.85
C TYR A 495 -15.08 -21.21 -14.07
N PHE A 496 -13.87 -21.40 -14.56
CA PHE A 496 -13.53 -22.48 -15.48
C PHE A 496 -12.94 -23.65 -14.72
N GLU A 497 -13.48 -24.86 -14.92
CA GLU A 497 -12.91 -26.11 -14.43
C GLU A 497 -12.29 -26.87 -15.59
N VAL A 498 -10.98 -27.09 -15.49
CA VAL A 498 -10.27 -27.89 -16.48
C VAL A 498 -10.45 -29.35 -16.12
N GLU A 499 -11.00 -30.12 -17.04
CA GLU A 499 -11.17 -31.56 -16.88
C GLU A 499 -10.28 -32.33 -17.85
N ARG A 500 -9.70 -33.44 -17.36
CA ARG A 500 -8.90 -34.38 -18.14
C ARG A 500 -9.61 -35.73 -18.21
N LEU A 501 -9.54 -36.41 -19.35
CA LEU A 501 -10.05 -37.78 -19.47
C LEU A 501 -9.07 -38.77 -18.84
N ASP A 502 -9.51 -39.56 -17.86
CA ASP A 502 -8.68 -40.55 -17.16
C ASP A 502 -8.57 -41.90 -17.93
N ARG A 503 -7.82 -42.86 -17.35
CA ARG A 503 -7.66 -44.22 -17.91
C ARG A 503 -8.96 -45.02 -17.96
N SER A 504 -9.96 -44.65 -17.17
CA SER A 504 -11.30 -45.27 -17.15
C SER A 504 -12.29 -44.58 -18.10
N ARG A 505 -11.82 -43.60 -18.89
CA ARG A 505 -12.62 -42.77 -19.80
C ARG A 505 -13.66 -41.90 -19.07
N LYS A 506 -13.31 -41.43 -17.88
CA LYS A 506 -14.09 -40.47 -17.11
C LYS A 506 -13.37 -39.13 -17.06
N TRP A 507 -14.13 -38.04 -17.17
CA TRP A 507 -13.62 -36.70 -16.97
C TRP A 507 -13.35 -36.49 -15.48
N VAL A 508 -12.14 -36.05 -15.15
CA VAL A 508 -11.71 -35.72 -13.79
C VAL A 508 -11.22 -34.27 -13.75
N PRO A 509 -11.63 -33.46 -12.78
CA PRO A 509 -11.16 -32.08 -12.64
C PRO A 509 -9.69 -32.10 -12.22
N ILE A 510 -8.87 -31.26 -12.87
CA ILE A 510 -7.46 -31.07 -12.54
C ILE A 510 -7.16 -29.70 -11.93
N GLY A 511 -8.11 -28.77 -12.04
CA GLY A 511 -8.09 -27.51 -11.30
C GLY A 511 -9.14 -26.52 -11.81
N ARG A 512 -9.28 -25.42 -11.07
CA ARG A 512 -10.23 -24.34 -11.36
C ARG A 512 -9.50 -23.02 -11.50
N VAL A 513 -10.01 -22.16 -12.38
CA VAL A 513 -9.55 -20.78 -12.55
C VAL A 513 -10.77 -19.88 -12.48
N LYS A 514 -10.72 -18.88 -11.59
CA LYS A 514 -11.82 -17.92 -11.41
C LYS A 514 -12.07 -17.17 -12.72
N GLY A 515 -13.33 -17.09 -13.12
CA GLY A 515 -13.78 -16.32 -14.28
C GLY A 515 -13.76 -14.82 -13.98
N ALA A 516 -13.98 -14.01 -15.01
CA ALA A 516 -14.09 -12.56 -14.84
C ALA A 516 -15.47 -12.12 -14.32
N GLY A 517 -16.38 -13.05 -14.02
CA GLY A 517 -17.79 -12.76 -13.80
C GLY A 517 -18.43 -12.33 -15.12
N THR A 518 -18.66 -11.03 -15.26
CA THR A 518 -19.06 -10.45 -16.55
C THR A 518 -17.98 -9.53 -17.12
N ALA A 519 -17.57 -9.82 -18.36
CA ALA A 519 -16.57 -9.07 -19.09
C ALA A 519 -16.95 -8.92 -20.56
N THR A 520 -16.89 -7.69 -21.08
CA THR A 520 -17.14 -7.36 -22.50
C THR A 520 -15.86 -7.22 -23.32
N SER A 521 -14.71 -7.52 -22.71
CA SER A 521 -13.38 -7.43 -23.31
C SER A 521 -12.65 -8.76 -23.22
N VAL A 522 -11.66 -8.97 -24.10
CA VAL A 522 -10.93 -10.24 -24.20
C VAL A 522 -10.24 -10.58 -22.88
N GLN A 523 -10.64 -11.70 -22.27
CA GLN A 523 -9.95 -12.26 -21.11
C GLN A 523 -9.03 -13.40 -21.53
N LYS A 524 -7.97 -13.63 -20.75
CA LYS A 524 -6.99 -14.69 -21.00
C LYS A 524 -6.71 -15.43 -19.71
N TYR A 525 -6.66 -16.74 -19.83
CA TYR A 525 -6.52 -17.65 -18.70
C TYR A 525 -5.52 -18.75 -19.03
N LEU A 526 -4.96 -19.35 -17.98
CA LEU A 526 -4.09 -20.50 -18.10
C LEU A 526 -4.21 -21.44 -16.90
N LEU A 527 -3.93 -22.72 -17.12
CA LEU A 527 -3.77 -23.74 -16.08
C LEU A 527 -2.72 -24.77 -16.52
N ASP A 528 -1.79 -25.13 -15.62
CA ASP A 528 -0.76 -26.13 -15.88
C ASP A 528 -1.16 -27.50 -15.29
N ASP A 529 -1.19 -28.54 -16.12
CA ASP A 529 -1.24 -29.95 -15.72
C ASP A 529 0.19 -30.48 -15.51
N LEU A 530 0.57 -30.61 -14.24
CA LEU A 530 1.92 -31.01 -13.81
C LEU A 530 2.15 -32.53 -13.83
N ASP A 531 1.10 -33.34 -13.97
CA ASP A 531 1.19 -34.82 -14.05
C ASP A 531 0.33 -35.36 -15.20
N PRO A 532 0.63 -34.98 -16.46
CA PRO A 532 -0.20 -35.33 -17.61
C PRO A 532 -0.11 -36.82 -17.95
N MET A 533 -1.19 -37.37 -18.52
CA MET A 533 -1.22 -38.79 -18.91
C MET A 533 -0.25 -39.10 -20.07
N ASP A 534 0.54 -40.15 -19.92
CA ASP A 534 1.41 -40.69 -20.97
C ASP A 534 0.64 -40.92 -22.29
N GLY A 535 1.23 -40.51 -23.41
CA GLY A 535 0.63 -40.63 -24.74
C GLY A 535 -0.25 -39.43 -25.10
N THR A 536 -1.45 -39.68 -25.62
CA THR A 536 -2.41 -38.62 -25.95
C THR A 536 -3.34 -38.37 -24.78
N ALA A 537 -3.26 -37.17 -24.21
CA ALA A 537 -4.18 -36.68 -23.21
C ALA A 537 -5.30 -35.85 -23.87
N TYR A 538 -6.50 -35.90 -23.28
CA TYR A 538 -7.69 -35.18 -23.73
C TYR A 538 -8.17 -34.27 -22.61
N TYR A 539 -8.41 -33.02 -22.95
CA TYR A 539 -8.84 -31.96 -22.04
C TYR A 539 -10.13 -31.33 -22.56
N ARG A 540 -10.94 -30.82 -21.65
CA ARG A 540 -12.03 -29.90 -21.97
C ARG A 540 -12.13 -28.84 -20.87
N LEU A 541 -12.69 -27.71 -21.24
CA LEU A 541 -13.03 -26.65 -20.31
C LEU A 541 -14.49 -26.81 -19.95
N LYS A 542 -14.79 -26.94 -18.66
CA LYS A 542 -16.14 -26.81 -18.12
C LYS A 542 -16.30 -25.38 -17.63
N ILE A 543 -17.24 -24.66 -18.22
CA ILE A 543 -17.57 -23.28 -17.91
C ILE A 543 -18.71 -23.34 -16.90
N VAL A 544 -18.60 -22.66 -15.77
CA VAL A 544 -19.60 -22.69 -14.70
C VAL A 544 -19.99 -21.26 -14.35
N ASP A 545 -21.28 -20.94 -14.44
CA ASP A 545 -21.81 -19.65 -14.00
C ASP A 545 -22.08 -19.63 -12.48
N PHE A 546 -22.38 -18.46 -11.92
CA PHE A 546 -22.66 -18.32 -10.47
C PHE A 546 -23.93 -19.05 -10.01
N ASN A 547 -24.81 -19.43 -10.94
CA ASN A 547 -26.00 -20.24 -10.68
C ASN A 547 -25.72 -21.76 -10.75
N GLY A 548 -24.47 -22.15 -11.06
CA GLY A 548 -24.05 -23.54 -11.18
C GLY A 548 -24.46 -24.21 -12.49
N LYS A 549 -24.99 -23.48 -13.47
CA LYS A 549 -25.21 -23.97 -14.83
C LYS A 549 -23.83 -24.17 -15.47
N THR A 550 -23.74 -25.20 -16.31
CA THR A 550 -22.47 -25.58 -16.92
C THR A 550 -22.56 -25.66 -18.43
N ASP A 551 -21.52 -25.20 -19.11
CA ASP A 551 -21.27 -25.47 -20.54
C ASP A 551 -19.85 -26.01 -20.75
N TYR A 552 -19.51 -26.46 -21.97
CA TYR A 552 -18.22 -27.07 -22.26
C TYR A 552 -17.60 -26.56 -23.56
N SER A 553 -16.28 -26.37 -23.54
CA SER A 553 -15.51 -26.18 -24.77
C SER A 553 -15.44 -27.45 -25.61
N SER A 554 -14.95 -27.30 -26.85
CA SER A 554 -14.49 -28.44 -27.64
C SER A 554 -13.34 -29.18 -26.93
N ILE A 555 -13.31 -30.51 -27.08
CA ILE A 555 -12.24 -31.33 -26.52
C ILE A 555 -10.92 -31.03 -27.24
N GLN A 556 -9.89 -30.71 -26.46
CA GLN A 556 -8.53 -30.53 -26.94
C GLN A 556 -7.70 -31.79 -26.68
N ALA A 557 -7.07 -32.32 -27.73
CA ALA A 557 -6.19 -33.48 -27.64
C ALA A 557 -4.74 -33.05 -27.83
N ILE A 558 -3.83 -33.60 -27.02
CA ILE A 558 -2.41 -33.34 -27.15
C ILE A 558 -1.61 -34.61 -26.84
N THR A 559 -0.66 -34.93 -27.72
CA THR A 559 0.27 -36.04 -27.54
C THR A 559 1.54 -35.55 -26.89
N LEU A 560 1.83 -36.06 -25.69
CA LEU A 560 3.14 -35.89 -25.07
C LEU A 560 4.19 -36.61 -25.93
N LYS A 561 5.11 -35.85 -26.50
CA LYS A 561 6.33 -36.42 -27.06
C LYS A 561 7.25 -36.75 -25.88
N THR A 562 7.20 -37.98 -25.40
CA THR A 562 8.11 -38.49 -24.37
C THR A 562 9.54 -38.56 -24.91
N GLY A 563 10.26 -37.45 -24.85
CA GLY A 563 11.72 -37.43 -24.96
C GLY A 563 12.34 -37.75 -23.61
N SER A 564 12.34 -39.02 -23.21
CA SER A 564 13.05 -39.44 -22.00
C SER A 564 14.55 -39.37 -22.26
N VAL A 565 15.27 -38.51 -21.54
CA VAL A 565 16.75 -38.48 -21.57
C VAL A 565 17.25 -39.82 -21.02
N ILE A 566 18.03 -40.56 -21.82
CA ILE A 566 18.67 -41.83 -21.42
C ILE A 566 20.17 -41.59 -21.24
N HIS A 567 20.69 -41.94 -20.07
CA HIS A 567 22.11 -41.82 -19.76
C HIS A 567 22.81 -43.19 -19.83
N ILE A 568 24.05 -43.22 -20.33
CA ILE A 568 24.95 -44.38 -20.28
C ILE A 568 26.16 -44.00 -19.41
N PHE A 569 26.41 -44.77 -18.35
CA PHE A 569 27.56 -44.57 -17.46
C PHE A 569 28.05 -45.89 -16.85
N PRO A 570 29.36 -46.12 -16.66
CA PRO A 570 30.46 -45.30 -17.18
C PRO A 570 30.63 -45.47 -18.69
N ASN A 571 31.17 -44.46 -19.33
CA ASN A 571 31.53 -44.47 -20.75
C ASN A 571 32.70 -43.50 -20.97
N PRO A 572 33.95 -43.99 -21.16
CA PRO A 572 34.34 -45.38 -21.42
C PRO A 572 34.12 -46.37 -20.26
N THR A 573 34.13 -47.67 -20.54
CA THR A 573 33.92 -48.74 -19.56
C THR A 573 34.81 -49.96 -19.78
N SER A 574 35.06 -50.74 -18.73
CA SER A 574 35.76 -52.03 -18.79
C SER A 574 34.83 -53.22 -18.52
N ASP A 575 33.90 -53.15 -17.57
CA ASP A 575 33.16 -54.34 -17.11
C ASP A 575 31.65 -54.27 -17.35
N PHE A 576 31.04 -53.10 -17.15
CA PHE A 576 29.60 -52.91 -17.25
C PHE A 576 29.22 -51.49 -17.67
N ILE A 577 28.05 -51.34 -18.30
CA ILE A 577 27.39 -50.04 -18.46
C ILE A 577 26.07 -50.04 -17.70
N THR A 578 25.76 -48.92 -17.07
CA THR A 578 24.45 -48.61 -16.51
C THR A 578 23.70 -47.73 -17.49
N ILE A 579 22.47 -48.13 -17.82
CA ILE A 579 21.56 -47.36 -18.64
C ILE A 579 20.36 -46.94 -17.81
N SER A 580 20.21 -45.64 -17.58
CA SER A 580 19.10 -45.05 -16.84
C SER A 580 18.20 -44.20 -17.74
N GLY A 581 16.88 -44.27 -17.53
CA GLY A 581 15.85 -43.53 -18.28
C GLY A 581 14.57 -44.35 -18.48
N LYS A 582 13.43 -43.71 -18.79
CA LYS A 582 12.10 -44.33 -18.87
C LYS A 582 11.81 -45.13 -20.16
N ASP A 583 12.84 -45.67 -20.81
CA ASP A 583 12.71 -46.48 -22.03
C ASP A 583 12.86 -47.98 -21.71
N ASN A 584 11.76 -48.71 -21.67
CA ASN A 584 11.71 -50.14 -21.37
C ASN A 584 11.49 -50.94 -22.67
N GLY A 585 12.14 -52.10 -22.81
CA GLY A 585 12.14 -52.88 -24.04
C GLY A 585 13.46 -53.60 -24.29
N TYR A 586 13.69 -54.11 -25.49
CA TYR A 586 14.98 -54.69 -25.86
C TYR A 586 15.98 -53.60 -26.27
N LEU A 587 17.15 -53.65 -25.64
CA LEU A 587 18.35 -52.94 -26.02
C LEU A 587 19.23 -53.89 -26.83
N ARG A 588 19.68 -53.46 -28.01
CA ARG A 588 20.55 -54.22 -28.90
C ARG A 588 21.88 -53.50 -29.07
N ILE A 589 22.98 -54.22 -28.85
CA ILE A 589 24.34 -53.69 -28.97
C ILE A 589 24.93 -54.16 -30.30
N PHE A 590 25.53 -53.25 -31.06
CA PHE A 590 26.14 -53.49 -32.36
C PHE A 590 27.60 -53.05 -32.35
N ASN A 591 28.47 -53.79 -33.04
CA ASN A 591 29.84 -53.34 -33.32
C ASN A 591 29.86 -52.33 -34.49
N THR A 592 31.03 -51.77 -34.79
CA THR A 592 31.20 -50.78 -35.88
C THR A 592 30.92 -51.31 -37.29
N SER A 593 30.92 -52.64 -37.49
CA SER A 593 30.51 -53.27 -38.75
C SER A 593 28.98 -53.46 -38.88
N GLY A 594 28.21 -53.07 -37.85
CA GLY A 594 26.76 -53.25 -37.81
C GLY A 594 26.28 -54.64 -37.38
N LYS A 595 27.19 -55.54 -36.96
CA LYS A 595 26.83 -56.86 -36.44
C LYS A 595 26.29 -56.71 -35.01
N GLN A 596 25.12 -57.29 -34.74
CA GLN A 596 24.56 -57.36 -33.39
C GLN A 596 25.40 -58.30 -32.51
N MET A 597 25.84 -57.79 -31.37
CA MET A 597 26.71 -58.45 -30.41
C MET A 597 25.94 -58.96 -29.19
N ALA A 598 24.93 -58.21 -28.74
CA ALA A 598 24.11 -58.58 -27.59
C ALA A 598 22.70 -58.01 -27.70
N GLN A 599 21.75 -58.63 -26.99
CA GLN A 599 20.41 -58.11 -26.79
C GLN A 599 20.00 -58.31 -25.33
N VAL A 600 19.54 -57.25 -24.67
CA VAL A 600 19.16 -57.25 -23.26
C VAL A 600 17.78 -56.64 -23.10
N LYS A 601 16.91 -57.27 -22.30
CA LYS A 601 15.59 -56.71 -21.99
C LYS A 601 15.70 -55.81 -20.77
N LYS A 602 15.36 -54.52 -20.92
CA LYS A 602 15.25 -53.54 -19.84
C LYS A 602 13.81 -53.47 -19.34
N THR A 603 13.60 -53.79 -18.06
CA THR A 603 12.27 -53.84 -17.42
C THR A 603 12.10 -52.83 -16.29
N SER A 604 13.12 -52.03 -15.98
CA SER A 604 13.17 -51.02 -14.92
C SER A 604 13.83 -49.75 -15.44
N GLU A 605 13.66 -48.62 -14.75
CA GLU A 605 14.24 -47.33 -15.14
C GLU A 605 15.76 -47.38 -15.29
N THR A 606 16.44 -48.20 -14.50
CA THR A 606 17.88 -48.45 -14.59
C THR A 606 18.14 -49.93 -14.86
N ILE A 607 19.09 -50.22 -15.75
CA ILE A 607 19.63 -51.56 -15.97
C ILE A 607 21.16 -51.52 -16.01
N LEU A 608 21.79 -52.54 -15.43
CA LEU A 608 23.22 -52.77 -15.53
C LEU A 608 23.47 -53.88 -16.55
N ILE A 609 24.30 -53.61 -17.56
CA ILE A 609 24.61 -54.52 -18.66
C ILE A 609 26.10 -54.89 -18.58
N PRO A 610 26.45 -56.17 -18.32
CA PRO A 610 27.82 -56.64 -18.42
C PRO A 610 28.33 -56.55 -19.87
N VAL A 611 29.52 -56.00 -20.06
CA VAL A 611 30.18 -55.85 -21.37
C VAL A 611 31.59 -56.45 -21.40
N ASN A 612 31.95 -57.21 -20.37
CA ASN A 612 33.24 -57.90 -20.20
C ASN A 612 33.54 -58.90 -21.33
N GLU A 613 32.53 -59.50 -21.95
CA GLU A 613 32.70 -60.44 -23.07
C GLU A 613 32.85 -59.74 -24.44
N LEU A 614 32.66 -58.41 -24.50
CA LEU A 614 32.86 -57.65 -25.72
C LEU A 614 34.34 -57.33 -25.93
N PRO A 615 34.90 -57.53 -27.15
CA PRO A 615 36.23 -57.05 -27.49
C PRO A 615 36.39 -55.54 -27.29
N ILE A 616 37.61 -55.07 -27.04
CA ILE A 616 37.95 -53.64 -26.97
C ILE A 616 37.49 -52.93 -28.25
N GLY A 617 36.74 -51.83 -28.12
CA GLY A 617 36.21 -51.11 -29.27
C GLY A 617 35.00 -50.21 -28.98
N ILE A 618 34.45 -49.62 -30.04
CA ILE A 618 33.27 -48.74 -30.00
C ILE A 618 32.02 -49.54 -30.35
N TYR A 619 30.97 -49.38 -29.55
CA TYR A 619 29.69 -50.04 -29.74
C TYR A 619 28.54 -49.04 -29.84
N MET A 620 27.56 -49.37 -30.67
CA MET A 620 26.29 -48.65 -30.74
C MET A 620 25.22 -49.46 -30.01
N ILE A 621 24.42 -48.83 -29.17
CA ILE A 621 23.27 -49.45 -28.52
C ILE A 621 21.98 -48.81 -29.04
N LYS A 622 20.95 -49.61 -29.30
CA LYS A 622 19.64 -49.17 -29.81
C LYS A 622 18.49 -49.84 -29.06
N SER A 623 17.45 -49.09 -28.71
CA SER A 623 16.22 -49.62 -28.10
C SER A 623 15.12 -49.90 -29.14
N ASP A 624 14.09 -50.63 -28.72
CA ASP A 624 12.88 -50.87 -29.53
C ASP A 624 12.10 -49.57 -29.83
N SER A 625 12.16 -48.57 -28.94
CA SER A 625 11.51 -47.26 -29.15
C SER A 625 12.25 -46.37 -30.15
N GLY A 626 13.45 -46.79 -30.59
CA GLY A 626 14.24 -46.10 -31.60
C GLY A 626 15.35 -45.22 -31.02
N TRP A 627 15.49 -45.10 -29.70
CA TRP A 627 16.65 -44.44 -29.11
C TRP A 627 17.94 -45.20 -29.45
N PHE A 628 19.02 -44.46 -29.68
CA PHE A 628 20.35 -45.05 -29.84
C PHE A 628 21.43 -44.16 -29.23
N SER A 629 22.53 -44.76 -28.82
CA SER A 629 23.72 -44.06 -28.34
C SER A 629 24.96 -44.92 -28.56
N LYS A 630 26.14 -44.44 -28.15
CA LYS A 630 27.41 -45.16 -28.28
C LYS A 630 28.14 -45.25 -26.96
N PHE A 631 28.90 -46.34 -26.78
CA PHE A 631 29.86 -46.46 -25.69
C PHE A 631 31.19 -47.05 -26.15
N VAL A 632 32.24 -46.79 -25.38
CA VAL A 632 33.60 -47.30 -25.63
C VAL A 632 33.93 -48.36 -24.59
N LYS A 633 34.31 -49.55 -25.05
CA LYS A 633 34.89 -50.62 -24.24
C LYS A 633 36.40 -50.50 -24.31
N GLU A 634 37.01 -50.22 -23.15
CA GLU A 634 38.47 -50.22 -22.96
C GLU A 634 38.99 -51.57 -22.49
#